data_AF-A0AA91Q126-F1
#
_entry.id   AF-A0AA91Q126-F1
#
_cell.length_a   1.000
_cell.length_b   1.000
_cell.length_c   1.000
_cell.angle_alpha   90.00
_cell.angle_beta   90.00
_cell.angle_gamma   90.00
#
_symmetry.space_group_name_H-M   'P 1'
#
loop_
_entity.id
_entity.type
_entity.pdbx_description
1 polymer ?
#
loop_
_entity_poly.entity_id
_entity_poly.type
_entity_poly.pdbx_seq_one_letter_code
_entity_poly.pdbx_strand_id
1 'polypeptide(L)'
;MPSAAEDNPDKRQLRDSLRSAAASPVPEENGSRPASHRQSQELLLKDLSARVHSRNRSHDVRTEHSAARMFADLRATEDKLDEVDVHLAHNEYVSAVGLVRHIEAKLAGVVERIAPSSTDDPATDELRLLVDVVRLKIDGRKMKVQQALSFQLHHGIAALSTDEIASIVEFYEAFGRLDDGVSTLWDAMSAHLANTVGRLIGSAHGSTRVDIVNYLANLTIVYVSIVRRVVEIYKKCVEPVLARGSTMDSSGFVTWCVGEMSQLVDTLKTHASGTLLVETGGIWRAKDSKYYTELVRMVQPQLALLRSDGLNVDYLFSDIMECQPA
;
A
#
# COMPACT_ATOMS: atom_id res chain seq x y z
N MET A 1 -29.63 76.82 -42.35
CA MET A 1 -30.05 75.70 -41.49
C MET A 1 -28.86 74.77 -41.27
N PRO A 2 -28.03 75.00 -40.23
CA PRO A 2 -26.97 74.07 -39.84
C PRO A 2 -27.46 73.11 -38.76
N SER A 3 -27.19 71.82 -38.94
CA SER A 3 -27.52 70.73 -38.03
C SER A 3 -26.63 70.77 -36.79
N ALA A 4 -27.25 70.72 -35.61
CA ALA A 4 -26.60 70.71 -34.31
C ALA A 4 -25.80 69.41 -34.11
N ALA A 5 -24.48 69.53 -34.03
CA ALA A 5 -23.64 68.48 -33.47
C ALA A 5 -23.87 68.47 -31.94
N GLU A 6 -24.42 67.37 -31.43
CA GLU A 6 -24.49 67.09 -30.00
C GLU A 6 -23.07 66.94 -29.45
N ASP A 7 -22.57 68.05 -28.89
CA ASP A 7 -21.37 68.12 -28.07
C ASP A 7 -21.62 67.27 -26.81
N ASN A 8 -21.18 66.02 -26.83
CA ASN A 8 -21.35 65.11 -25.70
C ASN A 8 -20.51 65.61 -24.50
N PRO A 9 -21.14 66.10 -23.41
CA PRO A 9 -20.46 66.80 -22.32
C PRO A 9 -19.45 65.91 -21.59
N ASP A 10 -19.65 64.59 -21.62
CA ASP A 10 -18.80 63.60 -20.95
C ASP A 10 -17.42 63.49 -21.62
N LYS A 11 -17.35 63.62 -22.96
CA LYS A 11 -16.07 63.64 -23.69
C LYS A 11 -15.26 64.90 -23.42
N ARG A 12 -15.95 66.01 -23.11
CA ARG A 12 -15.32 67.30 -22.77
C ARG A 12 -14.76 67.27 -21.35
N GLN A 13 -15.51 66.72 -20.38
CA GLN A 13 -15.04 66.51 -19.01
C GLN A 13 -13.83 65.56 -18.91
N LEU A 14 -13.80 64.49 -19.70
CA LEU A 14 -12.66 63.57 -19.74
C LEU A 14 -11.39 64.24 -20.32
N ARG A 15 -11.56 65.09 -21.34
CA ARG A 15 -10.45 65.88 -21.90
C ARG A 15 -9.92 66.93 -20.92
N ASP A 16 -10.80 67.60 -20.19
CA ASP A 16 -10.41 68.60 -19.19
C ASP A 16 -9.74 67.95 -17.97
N SER A 17 -10.19 66.76 -17.56
CA SER A 17 -9.58 65.98 -16.47
C SER A 17 -8.17 65.48 -16.82
N LEU A 18 -7.94 65.07 -18.07
CA LEU A 18 -6.62 64.66 -18.57
C LEU A 18 -5.63 65.84 -18.67
N ARG A 19 -6.11 67.05 -19.02
CA ARG A 19 -5.28 68.26 -19.02
C ARG A 19 -4.92 68.73 -17.61
N SER A 20 -5.82 68.57 -16.64
CA SER A 20 -5.56 68.93 -15.25
C SER A 20 -4.56 67.99 -14.56
N ALA A 21 -4.41 66.74 -15.04
CA ALA A 21 -3.47 65.77 -14.49
C ALA A 21 -2.03 65.90 -15.03
N ALA A 22 -1.82 66.68 -16.10
CA ALA A 22 -0.51 66.85 -16.73
C ALA A 22 0.29 68.06 -16.21
N ALA A 23 -0.26 68.84 -15.26
CA ALA A 23 0.42 69.97 -14.64
C ALA A 23 0.77 69.64 -13.18
N SER A 24 1.90 68.97 -12.96
CA SER A 24 2.55 68.90 -11.65
C SER A 24 3.42 70.15 -11.46
N PRO A 25 3.19 71.00 -10.44
CA PRO A 25 4.22 71.88 -9.93
C PRO A 25 5.06 71.17 -8.86
N VAL A 26 6.35 71.48 -8.89
CA VAL A 26 7.41 71.16 -7.93
C VAL A 26 7.00 71.60 -6.50
N PRO A 27 7.42 70.90 -5.43
CA PRO A 27 6.96 71.20 -4.06
C PRO A 27 7.77 72.36 -3.45
N GLU A 28 7.07 73.34 -2.87
CA GLU A 28 7.60 74.22 -1.84
C GLU A 28 6.60 74.39 -0.68
N GLU A 29 7.18 74.72 0.47
CA GLU A 29 6.67 74.66 1.84
C GLU A 29 5.41 75.49 2.18
N ASN A 30 4.83 75.11 3.33
CA ASN A 30 3.94 75.85 4.23
C ASN A 30 2.47 76.05 3.85
N GLY A 31 1.57 75.54 4.70
CA GLY A 31 0.19 76.02 4.78
C GLY A 31 -0.82 75.03 5.34
N SER A 32 -1.41 75.36 6.49
CA SER A 32 -2.37 74.55 7.23
C SER A 32 -3.83 74.66 6.71
N ARG A 33 -4.61 73.57 6.88
CA ARG A 33 -6.10 73.40 6.84
C ARG A 33 -6.77 73.05 5.50
N PRO A 34 -7.98 72.45 5.48
CA PRO A 34 -8.51 71.37 6.33
C PRO A 34 -8.87 70.11 5.51
N ALA A 35 -8.60 68.93 6.07
CA ALA A 35 -8.94 67.64 5.50
C ALA A 35 -10.34 67.21 5.98
N SER A 36 -11.35 67.21 5.09
CA SER A 36 -12.62 66.52 5.38
C SER A 36 -13.49 66.15 4.16
N HIS A 37 -13.14 66.53 2.92
CA HIS A 37 -14.00 66.23 1.76
C HIS A 37 -13.36 65.36 0.66
N ARG A 38 -12.03 65.16 0.68
CA ARG A 38 -11.33 64.24 -0.24
C ARG A 38 -11.44 62.77 0.17
N GLN A 39 -11.57 62.51 1.47
CA GLN A 39 -11.54 61.14 2.02
C GLN A 39 -12.84 60.37 1.73
N SER A 40 -13.99 61.06 1.57
CA SER A 40 -15.27 60.44 1.23
C SER A 40 -15.35 60.02 -0.24
N GLN A 41 -14.76 60.79 -1.17
CA GLN A 41 -14.68 60.40 -2.58
C GLN A 41 -13.71 59.24 -2.81
N GLU A 42 -12.57 59.21 -2.10
CA GLU A 42 -11.68 58.04 -2.12
C GLU A 42 -12.35 56.80 -1.50
N LEU A 43 -13.10 56.95 -0.40
CA LEU A 43 -13.86 55.83 0.19
C LEU A 43 -14.96 55.33 -0.76
N LEU A 44 -15.69 56.22 -1.44
CA LEU A 44 -16.69 55.85 -2.44
C LEU A 44 -16.07 55.20 -3.69
N LEU A 45 -14.93 55.70 -4.17
CA LEU A 45 -14.20 55.10 -5.29
C LEU A 45 -13.58 53.76 -4.91
N LYS A 46 -13.14 53.60 -3.65
CA LYS A 46 -12.64 52.33 -3.12
C LYS A 46 -13.77 51.32 -2.93
N ASP A 47 -14.96 51.76 -2.52
CA ASP A 47 -16.16 50.92 -2.38
C ASP A 47 -16.77 50.55 -3.74
N LEU A 48 -16.76 51.48 -4.72
CA LEU A 48 -17.09 51.19 -6.12
C LEU A 48 -16.08 50.24 -6.76
N SER A 49 -14.78 50.45 -6.53
CA SER A 49 -13.72 49.55 -6.99
C SER A 49 -13.87 48.16 -6.35
N ALA A 50 -14.13 48.08 -5.05
CA ALA A 50 -14.39 46.83 -4.35
C ALA A 50 -15.66 46.14 -4.85
N ARG A 51 -16.75 46.89 -5.12
CA ARG A 51 -17.99 46.34 -5.69
C ARG A 51 -17.83 45.87 -7.12
N VAL A 52 -17.09 46.59 -7.97
CA VAL A 52 -16.80 46.20 -9.36
C VAL A 52 -15.89 44.96 -9.39
N HIS A 53 -14.88 44.90 -8.51
CA HIS A 53 -14.04 43.71 -8.35
C HIS A 53 -14.80 42.54 -7.70
N SER A 54 -15.79 42.79 -6.82
CA SER A 54 -16.65 41.74 -6.25
C SER A 54 -17.67 41.20 -7.25
N ARG A 55 -18.25 42.05 -8.11
CA ARG A 55 -19.17 41.63 -9.17
C ARG A 55 -18.46 40.80 -10.24
N ASN A 56 -17.23 41.17 -10.59
CA ASN A 56 -16.42 40.37 -11.52
C ASN A 56 -15.89 39.08 -10.88
N ARG A 57 -15.52 39.07 -9.59
CA ARG A 57 -15.17 37.82 -8.88
C ARG A 57 -16.37 36.89 -8.65
N SER A 58 -17.58 37.41 -8.47
CA SER A 58 -18.76 36.56 -8.25
C SER A 58 -19.19 35.76 -9.48
N HIS A 59 -18.81 36.19 -10.69
CA HIS A 59 -19.03 35.42 -11.91
C HIS A 59 -17.93 34.36 -12.14
N ASP A 60 -16.72 34.60 -11.61
CA ASP A 60 -15.56 33.71 -11.64
C ASP A 60 -15.50 32.69 -10.47
N VAL A 61 -16.43 32.75 -9.54
CA VAL A 61 -16.60 31.74 -8.47
C VAL A 61 -17.61 30.67 -8.88
N ARG A 62 -18.43 30.90 -9.92
CA ARG A 62 -19.27 29.85 -10.54
C ARG A 62 -18.46 28.89 -11.43
N THR A 63 -17.16 29.14 -11.62
CA THR A 63 -16.22 28.35 -12.42
C THR A 63 -15.50 27.25 -11.62
N GLU A 64 -15.99 26.89 -10.43
CA GLU A 64 -15.56 25.65 -9.73
C GLU A 64 -15.98 24.37 -10.48
N HIS A 65 -16.95 24.47 -11.40
CA HIS A 65 -17.44 23.39 -12.26
C HIS A 65 -16.97 23.47 -13.72
N SER A 66 -15.98 24.31 -14.03
CA SER A 66 -15.46 24.41 -15.40
C SER A 66 -14.68 23.14 -15.78
N ALA A 67 -15.05 22.53 -16.91
CA ALA A 67 -14.34 21.39 -17.49
C ALA A 67 -12.82 21.65 -17.59
N ALA A 68 -12.40 22.85 -17.98
CA ALA A 68 -10.98 23.21 -18.09
C ALA A 68 -10.23 23.12 -16.75
N ARG A 69 -10.88 23.44 -15.63
CA ARG A 69 -10.28 23.30 -14.29
C ARG A 69 -10.20 21.84 -13.89
N MET A 70 -11.21 21.03 -14.21
CA MET A 70 -11.19 19.58 -13.97
C MET A 70 -10.11 18.89 -14.81
N PHE A 71 -9.90 19.32 -16.07
CA PHE A 71 -8.79 18.86 -16.91
C PHE A 71 -7.42 19.23 -16.30
N ALA A 72 -7.25 20.46 -15.81
CA ALA A 72 -6.01 20.87 -15.15
C ALA A 72 -5.75 20.06 -13.87
N ASP A 73 -6.79 19.80 -13.07
CA ASP A 73 -6.72 18.97 -11.86
C ASP A 73 -6.31 17.53 -12.20
N LEU A 74 -6.87 16.94 -13.26
CA LEU A 74 -6.52 15.59 -13.73
C LEU A 74 -5.07 15.52 -14.21
N ARG A 75 -4.64 16.48 -15.03
CA ARG A 75 -3.25 16.54 -15.51
C ARG A 75 -2.25 16.69 -14.37
N ALA A 76 -2.52 17.57 -13.41
CA ALA A 76 -1.66 17.73 -12.24
C ALA A 76 -1.65 16.48 -11.33
N THR A 77 -2.72 15.68 -11.36
CA THR A 77 -2.81 14.40 -10.66
C THR A 77 -2.01 13.32 -11.39
N GLU A 78 -2.05 13.32 -12.72
CA GLU A 78 -1.23 12.47 -13.58
C GLU A 78 0.26 12.76 -13.43
N ASP A 79 0.69 14.04 -13.46
CA ASP A 79 2.10 14.41 -13.31
C ASP A 79 2.68 13.94 -11.96
N LYS A 80 1.85 13.85 -10.92
CA LYS A 80 2.24 13.33 -9.60
C LYS A 80 2.40 11.81 -9.56
N LEU A 81 1.88 11.08 -10.53
CA LEU A 81 2.11 9.63 -10.60
C LEU A 81 3.58 9.30 -10.89
N ASP A 82 4.33 10.20 -11.53
CA ASP A 82 5.75 9.98 -11.79
C ASP A 82 6.58 10.06 -10.51
N GLU A 83 6.15 10.85 -9.52
CA GLU A 83 6.77 10.90 -8.19
C GLU A 83 6.65 9.56 -7.44
N VAL A 84 5.61 8.75 -7.72
CA VAL A 84 5.47 7.39 -7.15
C VAL A 84 6.61 6.49 -7.62
N ASP A 85 7.00 6.58 -8.89
CA ASP A 85 8.13 5.80 -9.43
C ASP A 85 9.45 6.21 -8.79
N VAL A 86 9.62 7.50 -8.49
CA VAL A 86 10.80 8.02 -7.79
C VAL A 86 10.88 7.43 -6.37
N HIS A 87 9.79 7.45 -5.62
CA HIS A 87 9.75 6.84 -4.28
C HIS A 87 10.02 5.34 -4.33
N LEU A 88 9.47 4.63 -5.32
CA LEU A 88 9.74 3.20 -5.52
C LEU A 88 11.21 2.92 -5.82
N ALA A 89 11.87 3.75 -6.63
CA ALA A 89 13.29 3.60 -6.93
C ALA A 89 14.20 3.73 -5.68
N HIS A 90 13.73 4.45 -4.66
CA HIS A 90 14.43 4.63 -3.37
C HIS A 90 13.94 3.66 -2.28
N ASN A 91 13.05 2.71 -2.59
CA ASN A 91 12.40 1.80 -1.64
C ASN A 91 11.59 2.53 -0.54
N GLU A 92 11.08 3.73 -0.84
CA GLU A 92 10.25 4.53 0.08
C GLU A 92 8.77 4.13 -0.03
N TYR A 93 8.44 2.90 0.39
CA TYR A 93 7.10 2.33 0.18
C TYR A 93 5.97 3.08 0.90
N VAL A 94 6.21 3.59 2.12
CA VAL A 94 5.24 4.41 2.86
C VAL A 94 4.84 5.64 2.03
N SER A 95 5.84 6.35 1.50
CA SER A 95 5.64 7.53 0.66
C SER A 95 4.92 7.19 -0.64
N ALA A 96 5.34 6.11 -1.31
CA ALA A 96 4.72 5.66 -2.56
C ALA A 96 3.24 5.30 -2.38
N VAL A 97 2.91 4.50 -1.36
CA VAL A 97 1.52 4.10 -1.06
C VAL A 97 0.69 5.30 -0.64
N GLY A 98 1.22 6.16 0.23
CA GLY A 98 0.54 7.39 0.67
C GLY A 98 0.21 8.33 -0.49
N LEU A 99 1.16 8.50 -1.42
CA LEU A 99 0.97 9.33 -2.60
C LEU A 99 -0.08 8.74 -3.55
N VAL A 100 -0.07 7.42 -3.79
CA VAL A 100 -1.09 6.75 -4.60
C VAL A 100 -2.48 6.99 -4.01
N ARG A 101 -2.67 6.78 -2.70
CA ARG A 101 -3.96 7.02 -2.04
C ARG A 101 -4.42 8.48 -2.13
N HIS A 102 -3.49 9.42 -2.02
CA HIS A 102 -3.79 10.84 -2.16
C HIS A 102 -4.26 11.18 -3.58
N ILE A 103 -3.60 10.63 -4.60
CA ILE A 103 -3.98 10.76 -6.02
C ILE A 103 -5.37 10.17 -6.26
N GLU A 104 -5.66 8.99 -5.68
CA GLU A 104 -6.98 8.37 -5.76
C GLU A 104 -8.09 9.20 -5.13
N ALA A 105 -7.85 9.76 -3.94
CA ALA A 105 -8.82 10.61 -3.26
C ALA A 105 -9.12 11.87 -4.08
N LYS A 106 -8.11 12.46 -4.73
CA LYS A 106 -8.31 13.59 -5.65
C LYS A 106 -9.10 13.20 -6.89
N LEU A 107 -8.79 12.04 -7.48
CA LEU A 107 -9.51 11.54 -8.64
C LEU A 107 -10.98 11.26 -8.31
N ALA A 108 -11.27 10.67 -7.15
CA ALA A 108 -12.63 10.49 -6.66
C ALA A 108 -13.40 11.81 -6.56
N GLY A 109 -12.76 12.87 -6.03
CA GLY A 109 -13.36 14.20 -5.98
C GLY A 109 -13.58 14.84 -7.36
N VAL A 110 -12.81 14.47 -8.39
CA VAL A 110 -13.10 14.86 -9.79
C VAL A 110 -14.29 14.06 -10.34
N VAL A 111 -14.34 12.75 -10.10
CA VAL A 111 -15.44 11.88 -10.52
C VAL A 111 -16.78 12.31 -9.95
N GLU A 112 -16.83 12.65 -8.66
CA GLU A 112 -18.05 13.15 -8.01
C GLU A 112 -18.55 14.47 -8.63
N ARG A 113 -17.64 15.34 -9.08
CA ARG A 113 -17.98 16.59 -9.78
C ARG A 113 -18.50 16.36 -11.21
N ILE A 114 -18.17 15.21 -11.82
CA ILE A 114 -18.63 14.78 -13.15
C ILE A 114 -19.94 14.00 -13.07
N ALA A 115 -20.23 13.31 -11.96
CA ALA A 115 -21.45 12.50 -11.80
C ALA A 115 -22.80 13.26 -12.02
N PRO A 116 -22.97 14.53 -11.60
CA PRO A 116 -24.23 15.25 -11.80
C PRO A 116 -24.41 15.84 -13.21
N SER A 117 -23.43 15.79 -14.12
CA SER A 117 -23.58 16.26 -15.50
C SER A 117 -24.24 15.19 -16.38
N SER A 118 -25.56 15.07 -16.25
CA SER A 118 -26.42 14.20 -17.08
C SER A 118 -26.72 14.78 -18.47
N THR A 119 -25.72 15.34 -19.14
CA THR A 119 -25.88 15.95 -20.46
C THR A 119 -24.82 15.40 -21.41
N ASP A 120 -25.26 15.02 -22.62
CA ASP A 120 -24.46 14.64 -23.79
C ASP A 120 -23.55 15.80 -24.26
N ASP A 121 -22.72 16.32 -23.36
CA ASP A 121 -21.73 17.33 -23.67
C ASP A 121 -20.41 16.62 -24.02
N PRO A 122 -19.90 16.73 -25.26
CA PRO A 122 -18.67 16.08 -25.69
C PRO A 122 -17.46 16.41 -24.79
N ALA A 123 -17.44 17.59 -24.16
CA ALA A 123 -16.38 17.95 -23.20
C ALA A 123 -16.44 17.13 -21.90
N THR A 124 -17.64 16.69 -21.50
CA THR A 124 -17.83 15.80 -20.34
C THR A 124 -17.40 14.37 -20.67
N ASP A 125 -17.65 13.89 -21.89
CA ASP A 125 -17.24 12.56 -22.32
C ASP A 125 -15.72 12.43 -22.47
N GLU A 126 -15.04 13.45 -23.01
CA GLU A 126 -13.58 13.51 -23.04
C GLU A 126 -12.97 13.50 -21.63
N LEU A 127 -13.61 14.19 -20.69
CA LEU A 127 -13.18 14.22 -19.29
C LEU A 127 -13.36 12.86 -18.60
N ARG A 128 -14.46 12.14 -18.89
CA ARG A 128 -14.68 10.76 -18.42
C ARG A 128 -13.61 9.82 -18.96
N LEU A 129 -13.28 9.92 -20.25
CA LEU A 129 -12.22 9.13 -20.86
C LEU A 129 -10.87 9.41 -20.19
N LEU A 130 -10.55 10.67 -19.90
CA LEU A 130 -9.31 11.03 -19.21
C LEU A 130 -9.27 10.47 -17.77
N VAL A 131 -10.39 10.51 -17.06
CA VAL A 131 -10.53 9.87 -15.74
C VAL A 131 -10.19 8.38 -15.85
N ASP A 132 -10.73 7.67 -16.84
CA ASP A 132 -10.46 6.24 -17.02
C ASP A 132 -8.99 5.97 -17.33
N VAL A 133 -8.36 6.80 -18.16
CA VAL A 133 -6.91 6.73 -18.42
C VAL A 133 -6.10 6.94 -17.15
N VAL A 134 -6.45 7.92 -16.31
CA VAL A 134 -5.76 8.17 -15.04
C VAL A 134 -5.98 7.02 -14.06
N ARG A 135 -7.18 6.43 -13.99
CA ARG A 135 -7.45 5.21 -13.19
C ARG A 135 -6.57 4.05 -13.63
N LEU A 136 -6.50 3.77 -14.93
CA LEU A 136 -5.62 2.75 -15.51
C LEU A 136 -4.15 2.98 -15.14
N LYS A 137 -3.69 4.24 -15.17
CA LYS A 137 -2.32 4.57 -14.75
C LYS A 137 -2.09 4.36 -13.26
N ILE A 138 -3.03 4.76 -12.40
CA ILE A 138 -2.98 4.52 -10.95
C ILE A 138 -2.89 3.03 -10.67
N ASP A 139 -3.76 2.21 -11.27
CA ASP A 139 -3.77 0.77 -11.07
C ASP A 139 -2.47 0.13 -11.56
N GLY A 140 -1.93 0.61 -12.69
CA GLY A 140 -0.59 0.24 -13.16
C GLY A 140 0.52 0.52 -12.15
N ARG A 141 0.44 1.64 -11.40
CA ARG A 141 1.41 1.96 -10.33
C ARG A 141 1.18 1.15 -9.07
N LYS A 142 -0.05 0.92 -8.64
CA LYS A 142 -0.35 -0.01 -7.53
C LYS A 142 0.25 -1.39 -7.79
N MET A 143 0.09 -1.91 -9.01
CA MET A 143 0.68 -3.18 -9.41
C MET A 143 2.20 -3.17 -9.31
N LYS A 144 2.88 -2.09 -9.71
CA LYS A 144 4.33 -1.95 -9.56
C LYS A 144 4.77 -1.89 -8.10
N VAL A 145 4.04 -1.15 -7.25
CA VAL A 145 4.29 -1.13 -5.80
C VAL A 145 4.18 -2.55 -5.24
N GLN A 146 3.11 -3.28 -5.57
CA GLN A 146 2.88 -4.64 -5.12
C GLN A 146 3.95 -5.62 -5.62
N GLN A 147 4.42 -5.48 -6.87
CA GLN A 147 5.54 -6.27 -7.39
C GLN A 147 6.84 -6.01 -6.60
N ALA A 148 7.11 -4.75 -6.26
CA ALA A 148 8.29 -4.40 -5.46
C ALA A 148 8.20 -4.94 -4.02
N LEU A 149 7.03 -4.84 -3.38
CA LEU A 149 6.78 -5.41 -2.06
C LEU A 149 6.90 -6.94 -2.08
N SER A 150 6.33 -7.60 -3.09
CA SER A 150 6.46 -9.04 -3.30
C SER A 150 7.92 -9.47 -3.47
N PHE A 151 8.70 -8.70 -4.25
CA PHE A 151 10.12 -8.94 -4.41
C PHE A 151 10.87 -8.82 -3.06
N GLN A 152 10.57 -7.79 -2.27
CA GLN A 152 11.16 -7.59 -0.96
C GLN A 152 10.83 -8.73 0.01
N LEU A 153 9.59 -9.24 -0.01
CA LEU A 153 9.22 -10.42 0.77
C LEU A 153 10.05 -11.63 0.32
N HIS A 154 10.01 -12.02 -0.96
CA HIS A 154 10.68 -13.23 -1.43
C HIS A 154 12.20 -13.25 -1.19
N HIS A 155 12.86 -12.11 -1.28
CA HIS A 155 14.33 -12.02 -1.17
C HIS A 155 14.81 -11.57 0.21
N GLY A 156 13.95 -10.92 1.00
CA GLY A 156 14.31 -10.26 2.26
C GLY A 156 13.65 -10.85 3.51
N ILE A 157 12.64 -11.74 3.38
CA ILE A 157 11.81 -12.18 4.52
C ILE A 157 12.60 -12.68 5.74
N ALA A 158 13.75 -13.30 5.52
CA ALA A 158 14.63 -13.76 6.58
C ALA A 158 15.08 -12.63 7.52
N ALA A 159 15.40 -11.47 6.95
CA ALA A 159 15.95 -10.30 7.64
C ALA A 159 14.90 -9.26 8.04
N LEU A 160 13.69 -9.30 7.45
CA LEU A 160 12.62 -8.38 7.79
C LEU A 160 12.17 -8.56 9.24
N SER A 161 12.07 -7.45 9.95
CA SER A 161 11.45 -7.37 11.27
C SER A 161 9.93 -7.55 11.18
N THR A 162 9.31 -7.90 12.31
CA THR A 162 7.85 -8.02 12.38
C THR A 162 7.14 -6.72 12.02
N ASP A 163 7.72 -5.57 12.37
CA ASP A 163 7.13 -4.24 12.08
C ASP A 163 7.20 -3.90 10.59
N GLU A 164 8.29 -4.27 9.91
CA GLU A 164 8.40 -4.12 8.46
C GLU A 164 7.38 -5.03 7.74
N ILE A 165 7.22 -6.27 8.19
CA ILE A 165 6.21 -7.19 7.64
C ILE A 165 4.80 -6.64 7.89
N ALA A 166 4.53 -6.10 9.09
CA ALA A 166 3.25 -5.46 9.38
C ALA A 166 2.98 -4.30 8.43
N SER A 167 3.97 -3.44 8.19
CA SER A 167 3.87 -2.33 7.24
C SER A 167 3.54 -2.80 5.82
N ILE A 168 4.21 -3.87 5.35
CA ILE A 168 3.94 -4.46 4.04
C ILE A 168 2.49 -4.96 3.96
N VAL A 169 2.00 -5.68 4.97
CA VAL A 169 0.61 -6.15 5.03
C VAL A 169 -0.37 -4.97 4.99
N GLU A 170 -0.10 -3.89 5.73
CA GLU A 170 -0.93 -2.69 5.72
C GLU A 170 -0.94 -1.98 4.36
N PHE A 171 0.18 -2.02 3.61
CA PHE A 171 0.21 -1.47 2.25
C PHE A 171 -0.66 -2.27 1.27
N TYR A 172 -0.72 -3.59 1.42
CA TYR A 172 -1.63 -4.42 0.63
C TYR A 172 -3.09 -4.16 0.99
N GLU A 173 -3.41 -4.04 2.27
CA GLU A 173 -4.75 -3.65 2.74
C GLU A 173 -5.16 -2.27 2.21
N ALA A 174 -4.22 -1.31 2.20
CA ALA A 174 -4.47 0.03 1.68
C ALA A 174 -4.87 0.06 0.20
N PHE A 175 -4.51 -0.97 -0.56
CA PHE A 175 -4.92 -1.17 -1.96
C PHE A 175 -6.10 -2.14 -2.12
N GLY A 176 -6.71 -2.61 -1.02
CA GLY A 176 -7.80 -3.59 -1.05
C GLY A 176 -7.38 -4.96 -1.56
N ARG A 177 -6.08 -5.31 -1.43
CA ARG A 177 -5.48 -6.56 -1.92
C ARG A 177 -4.80 -7.35 -0.80
N LEU A 178 -5.43 -7.40 0.37
CA LEU A 178 -4.89 -8.11 1.53
C LEU A 178 -4.67 -9.60 1.25
N ASP A 179 -5.65 -10.26 0.61
CA ASP A 179 -5.56 -11.68 0.26
C ASP A 179 -4.27 -11.99 -0.51
N ASP A 180 -3.94 -11.15 -1.49
CA ASP A 180 -2.74 -11.29 -2.30
C ASP A 180 -1.47 -11.03 -1.50
N GLY A 181 -1.48 -10.02 -0.62
CA GLY A 181 -0.35 -9.71 0.26
C GLY A 181 -0.04 -10.85 1.23
N VAL A 182 -1.08 -11.43 1.81
CA VAL A 182 -0.97 -12.56 2.74
C VAL A 182 -0.55 -13.84 2.00
N SER A 183 -1.12 -14.12 0.81
CA SER A 183 -0.65 -15.24 -0.03
C SER A 183 0.83 -15.10 -0.37
N THR A 184 1.24 -13.91 -0.82
CA THR A 184 2.63 -13.60 -1.16
C THR A 184 3.56 -13.78 0.04
N LEU A 185 3.12 -13.42 1.24
CA LEU A 185 3.86 -13.62 2.48
C LEU A 185 4.07 -15.11 2.78
N TRP A 186 3.03 -15.92 2.63
CA TRP A 186 3.12 -17.38 2.81
C TRP A 186 4.02 -18.03 1.78
N ASP A 187 3.91 -17.65 0.50
CA ASP A 187 4.79 -18.13 -0.56
C ASP A 187 6.26 -17.79 -0.28
N ALA A 188 6.54 -16.56 0.20
CA ALA A 188 7.87 -16.15 0.59
C ALA A 188 8.40 -16.96 1.79
N MET A 189 7.55 -17.28 2.77
CA MET A 189 7.94 -18.11 3.91
C MET A 189 8.21 -19.56 3.52
N SER A 190 7.39 -20.16 2.63
CA SER A 190 7.65 -21.48 2.06
C SER A 190 8.96 -21.49 1.27
N ALA A 191 9.21 -20.47 0.44
CA ALA A 191 10.46 -20.34 -0.29
C ALA A 191 11.67 -20.21 0.66
N HIS A 192 11.55 -19.45 1.74
CA HIS A 192 12.58 -19.32 2.77
C HIS A 192 12.87 -20.66 3.48
N LEU A 193 11.81 -21.40 3.82
CA LEU A 193 11.90 -22.73 4.42
C LEU A 193 12.58 -23.72 3.47
N ALA A 194 12.09 -23.84 2.24
CA ALA A 194 12.67 -24.70 1.21
C ALA A 194 14.16 -24.42 0.97
N ASN A 195 14.54 -23.14 0.88
CA ASN A 195 15.95 -22.74 0.75
C ASN A 195 16.80 -23.12 1.97
N THR A 196 16.24 -23.02 3.18
CA THR A 196 16.95 -23.37 4.42
C THR A 196 17.12 -24.89 4.55
N VAL A 197 16.07 -25.64 4.23
CA VAL A 197 16.09 -27.11 4.18
C VAL A 197 17.05 -27.62 3.11
N GLY A 198 17.05 -27.03 1.91
CA GLY A 198 17.96 -27.40 0.83
C GLY A 198 19.44 -27.25 1.22
N ARG A 199 19.79 -26.18 1.94
CA ARG A 199 21.14 -26.00 2.50
C ARG A 199 21.49 -27.08 3.55
N LEU A 200 20.53 -27.45 4.39
CA LEU A 200 20.73 -28.49 5.41
C LEU A 200 20.99 -29.85 4.76
N ILE A 201 20.20 -30.24 3.75
CA ILE A 201 20.36 -31.49 2.99
C ILE A 201 21.75 -31.55 2.33
N GLY A 202 22.19 -30.46 1.72
CA GLY A 202 23.53 -30.37 1.10
C GLY A 202 24.68 -30.60 2.07
N SER A 203 24.48 -30.28 3.36
CA SER A 203 25.50 -30.46 4.41
C SER A 203 25.48 -31.83 5.10
N ALA A 204 24.37 -32.58 5.00
CA ALA A 204 24.12 -33.79 5.79
C ALA A 204 24.61 -35.11 5.14
N HIS A 205 25.46 -35.06 4.11
CA HIS A 205 26.02 -36.25 3.44
C HIS A 205 27.11 -36.96 4.28
N GLY A 206 26.80 -37.30 5.53
CA GLY A 206 27.55 -38.21 6.39
C GLY A 206 26.84 -39.56 6.49
N SER A 207 27.50 -40.64 6.08
CA SER A 207 26.90 -41.98 5.97
C SER A 207 26.90 -42.74 7.31
N THR A 208 26.33 -42.17 8.37
CA THR A 208 26.15 -42.90 9.65
C THR A 208 24.74 -42.78 10.20
N ARG A 209 24.35 -43.76 11.03
CA ARG A 209 23.03 -43.77 11.70
C ARG A 209 22.87 -42.65 12.74
N VAL A 210 23.97 -42.12 13.28
CA VAL A 210 23.92 -40.96 14.18
C VAL A 210 23.68 -39.70 13.36
N ASP A 211 24.30 -39.61 12.18
CA ASP A 211 24.11 -38.47 11.27
C ASP A 211 22.67 -38.37 10.76
N ILE A 212 21.98 -39.50 10.51
CA ILE A 212 20.58 -39.46 10.09
C ILE A 212 19.66 -38.95 11.21
N VAL A 213 19.85 -39.36 12.47
CA VAL A 213 19.04 -38.85 13.60
C VAL A 213 19.27 -37.34 13.78
N ASN A 214 20.53 -36.90 13.75
CA ASN A 214 20.87 -35.49 13.85
C ASN A 214 20.29 -34.67 12.70
N TYR A 215 20.35 -35.20 11.47
CA TYR A 215 19.76 -34.59 10.30
C TYR A 215 18.24 -34.42 10.44
N LEU A 216 17.51 -35.49 10.81
CA LEU A 216 16.05 -35.45 10.98
C LEU A 216 15.63 -34.53 12.14
N ALA A 217 16.42 -34.50 13.22
CA ALA A 217 16.20 -33.58 14.33
C ALA A 217 16.39 -32.12 13.90
N ASN A 218 17.49 -31.81 13.19
CA ASN A 218 17.75 -30.47 12.66
C ASN A 218 16.66 -30.04 11.67
N LEU A 219 16.21 -30.96 10.81
CA LEU A 219 15.12 -30.72 9.88
C LEU A 219 13.85 -30.31 10.62
N THR A 220 13.46 -31.09 11.63
CA THR A 220 12.29 -30.80 12.47
C THR A 220 12.41 -29.45 13.16
N ILE A 221 13.58 -29.14 13.75
CA ILE A 221 13.83 -27.86 14.43
C ILE A 221 13.68 -26.69 13.46
N VAL A 222 14.21 -26.78 12.25
CA VAL A 222 14.11 -25.73 11.22
C VAL A 222 12.66 -25.48 10.83
N TYR A 223 11.91 -26.53 10.49
CA TYR A 223 10.49 -26.43 10.14
C TYR A 223 9.69 -25.80 11.28
N VAL A 224 9.82 -26.33 12.50
CA VAL A 224 9.08 -25.82 13.67
C VAL A 224 9.46 -24.36 13.93
N SER A 225 10.74 -23.99 13.91
CA SER A 225 11.18 -22.61 14.13
C SER A 225 10.55 -21.63 13.14
N ILE A 226 10.53 -21.98 11.84
CA ILE A 226 9.95 -21.13 10.81
C ILE A 226 8.43 -21.07 10.93
N VAL A 227 7.75 -22.19 11.16
CA VAL A 227 6.29 -22.21 11.36
C VAL A 227 5.88 -21.39 12.60
N ARG A 228 6.64 -21.47 13.70
CA ARG A 228 6.40 -20.63 14.89
C ARG A 228 6.53 -19.14 14.57
N ARG A 229 7.57 -18.75 13.82
CA ARG A 229 7.72 -17.38 13.33
C ARG A 229 6.51 -16.93 12.49
N VAL A 230 5.98 -17.82 11.64
CA VAL A 230 4.75 -17.55 10.86
C VAL A 230 3.54 -17.35 11.77
N VAL A 231 3.36 -18.18 12.80
CA VAL A 231 2.30 -18.02 13.80
C VAL A 231 2.41 -16.65 14.50
N GLU A 232 3.61 -16.24 14.88
CA GLU A 232 3.84 -14.93 15.49
C GLU A 232 3.52 -13.77 14.53
N ILE A 233 3.97 -13.86 13.27
CA ILE A 233 3.68 -12.86 12.23
C ILE A 233 2.16 -12.80 11.99
N TYR A 234 1.48 -13.93 11.90
CA TYR A 234 0.03 -13.95 11.70
C TYR A 234 -0.70 -13.20 12.82
N LYS A 235 -0.41 -13.52 14.09
CA LYS A 235 -1.03 -12.89 15.26
C LYS A 235 -0.72 -11.39 15.38
N LYS A 236 0.49 -10.97 15.02
CA LYS A 236 0.94 -9.58 15.19
C LYS A 236 0.64 -8.68 13.98
N CYS A 237 0.63 -9.23 12.78
CA CYS A 237 0.59 -8.46 11.53
C CYS A 237 -0.73 -8.66 10.78
N VAL A 238 -1.28 -9.88 10.74
CA VAL A 238 -2.44 -10.21 9.90
C VAL A 238 -3.74 -10.14 10.69
N GLU A 239 -3.81 -10.82 11.83
CA GLU A 239 -5.01 -10.86 12.70
C GLU A 239 -5.53 -9.45 13.07
N PRO A 240 -4.68 -8.46 13.42
CA PRO A 240 -5.17 -7.11 13.73
C PRO A 240 -5.75 -6.37 12.53
N VAL A 241 -5.39 -6.74 11.30
CA VAL A 241 -5.97 -6.18 10.07
C VAL A 241 -7.32 -6.83 9.79
N LEU A 242 -7.41 -8.15 9.94
CA LEU A 242 -8.67 -8.90 9.81
C LEU A 242 -9.74 -8.40 10.80
N ALA A 243 -9.35 -8.17 12.05
CA ALA A 243 -10.23 -7.68 13.09
C ALA A 243 -10.84 -6.28 12.80
N ARG A 244 -10.25 -5.49 11.88
CA ARG A 244 -10.77 -4.17 11.46
C ARG A 244 -11.89 -4.24 10.42
N GLY A 245 -12.30 -5.44 9.99
CA GLY A 245 -13.43 -5.65 9.08
C GLY A 245 -13.02 -6.09 7.67
N SER A 246 -11.85 -6.67 7.51
CA SER A 246 -11.48 -7.35 6.26
C SER A 246 -12.32 -8.62 6.08
N THR A 247 -12.66 -8.93 4.82
CA THR A 247 -13.45 -10.11 4.44
C THR A 247 -12.61 -11.38 4.25
N MET A 248 -11.30 -11.30 4.47
CA MET A 248 -10.38 -12.42 4.28
C MET A 248 -10.58 -13.51 5.36
N ASP A 249 -10.58 -14.77 4.93
CA ASP A 249 -10.68 -15.93 5.81
C ASP A 249 -9.31 -16.35 6.38
N SER A 250 -9.28 -16.63 7.68
CA SER A 250 -8.15 -17.21 8.42
C SER A 250 -7.78 -18.64 7.99
N SER A 251 -8.66 -19.36 7.28
CA SER A 251 -8.44 -20.76 6.89
C SER A 251 -7.20 -20.98 6.02
N GLY A 252 -6.80 -19.98 5.21
CA GLY A 252 -5.60 -20.06 4.38
C GLY A 252 -4.32 -20.21 5.20
N PHE A 253 -4.22 -19.53 6.34
CA PHE A 253 -3.09 -19.63 7.26
C PHE A 253 -2.99 -21.04 7.87
N VAL A 254 -4.11 -21.58 8.35
CA VAL A 254 -4.14 -22.94 8.92
C VAL A 254 -3.78 -23.98 7.87
N THR A 255 -4.32 -23.83 6.65
CA THR A 255 -4.02 -24.71 5.51
C THR A 255 -2.53 -24.71 5.19
N TRP A 256 -1.90 -23.52 5.18
CA TRP A 256 -0.46 -23.39 4.98
C TRP A 256 0.34 -24.11 6.07
N CYS A 257 0.04 -23.86 7.35
CA CYS A 257 0.73 -24.50 8.47
C CYS A 257 0.62 -26.04 8.42
N VAL A 258 -0.57 -26.57 8.12
CA VAL A 258 -0.78 -28.03 7.97
C VAL A 258 -0.02 -28.56 6.76
N GLY A 259 0.01 -27.83 5.65
CA GLY A 259 0.73 -28.20 4.44
C GLY A 259 2.23 -28.35 4.68
N GLU A 260 2.87 -27.36 5.28
CA GLU A 260 4.30 -27.40 5.60
C GLU A 260 4.65 -28.52 6.60
N MET A 261 3.82 -28.72 7.64
CA MET A 261 4.05 -29.79 8.60
C MET A 261 3.83 -31.19 8.01
N SER A 262 2.91 -31.34 7.05
CA SER A 262 2.72 -32.60 6.32
C SER A 262 3.92 -32.91 5.44
N GLN A 263 4.49 -31.91 4.75
CA GLN A 263 5.72 -32.07 3.97
C GLN A 263 6.91 -32.51 4.84
N LEU A 264 7.02 -31.96 6.05
CA LEU A 264 8.01 -32.42 7.03
C LEU A 264 7.81 -33.90 7.35
N VAL A 265 6.59 -34.32 7.69
CA VAL A 265 6.29 -35.73 8.03
C VAL A 265 6.65 -36.66 6.88
N ASP A 266 6.27 -36.31 5.65
CA ASP A 266 6.58 -37.11 4.47
C ASP A 266 8.10 -37.21 4.26
N THR A 267 8.82 -36.11 4.43
CA THR A 267 10.29 -36.08 4.37
C THR A 267 10.90 -36.96 5.47
N LEU A 268 10.40 -36.88 6.70
CA LEU A 268 10.86 -37.72 7.80
C LEU A 268 10.65 -39.21 7.48
N LYS A 269 9.48 -39.60 6.97
CA LYS A 269 9.18 -40.98 6.54
C LYS A 269 10.15 -41.46 5.47
N THR A 270 10.34 -40.67 4.41
CA THR A 270 11.23 -41.03 3.30
C THR A 270 12.67 -41.24 3.77
N HIS A 271 13.20 -40.33 4.59
CA HIS A 271 14.59 -40.39 5.02
C HIS A 271 14.85 -41.36 6.19
N ALA A 272 13.85 -41.63 7.04
CA ALA A 272 13.94 -42.61 8.12
C ALA A 272 13.69 -44.05 7.62
N SER A 273 13.03 -44.22 6.48
CA SER A 273 12.74 -45.55 5.91
C SER A 273 14.02 -46.34 5.62
N GLY A 274 14.02 -47.61 5.99
CA GLY A 274 15.14 -48.54 5.82
C GLY A 274 16.26 -48.39 6.86
N THR A 275 16.37 -47.23 7.53
CA THR A 275 17.37 -46.96 8.56
C THR A 275 16.79 -47.07 9.97
N LEU A 276 15.82 -46.21 10.31
CA LEU A 276 15.17 -46.13 11.62
C LEU A 276 13.77 -46.74 11.62
N LEU A 277 13.07 -46.61 10.50
CA LEU A 277 11.70 -47.08 10.31
C LEU A 277 11.63 -48.15 9.22
N VAL A 278 10.71 -49.09 9.38
CA VAL A 278 10.35 -50.08 8.36
C VAL A 278 8.84 -50.11 8.24
N GLU A 279 8.35 -50.01 7.01
CA GLU A 279 6.93 -50.16 6.72
C GLU A 279 6.61 -51.64 6.47
N THR A 280 5.64 -52.19 7.20
CA THR A 280 5.17 -53.56 7.03
C THR A 280 3.65 -53.56 6.95
N GLY A 281 3.10 -53.87 5.76
CA GLY A 281 1.65 -53.91 5.55
C GLY A 281 0.94 -52.57 5.76
N GLY A 282 1.60 -51.45 5.41
CA GLY A 282 1.05 -50.09 5.59
C GLY A 282 1.20 -49.52 7.00
N ILE A 283 1.94 -50.20 7.89
CA ILE A 283 2.17 -49.76 9.28
C ILE A 283 3.67 -49.55 9.48
N TRP A 284 4.04 -48.37 9.99
CA TRP A 284 5.43 -48.05 10.34
C TRP A 284 5.83 -48.70 11.66
N ARG A 285 7.02 -49.30 11.68
CA ARG A 285 7.62 -49.94 12.85
C ARG A 285 9.04 -49.45 13.09
N ALA A 286 9.46 -49.42 14.35
CA ALA A 286 10.79 -49.02 14.77
C ALA A 286 11.80 -50.15 14.54
N LYS A 287 12.74 -49.97 13.62
CA LYS A 287 13.79 -50.96 13.31
C LYS A 287 14.91 -50.97 14.36
N ASP A 288 15.28 -49.79 14.85
CA ASP A 288 16.33 -49.60 15.85
C ASP A 288 15.76 -48.78 17.01
N SER A 289 15.30 -49.46 18.07
CA SER A 289 14.58 -48.82 19.17
C SER A 289 15.39 -47.74 19.88
N LYS A 290 16.73 -47.84 19.91
CA LYS A 290 17.58 -46.85 20.58
C LYS A 290 17.56 -45.52 19.84
N TYR A 291 17.93 -45.52 18.56
CA TYR A 291 17.97 -44.31 17.75
C TYR A 291 16.57 -43.77 17.44
N TYR A 292 15.58 -44.65 17.33
CA TYR A 292 14.17 -44.25 17.26
C TYR A 292 13.73 -43.45 18.49
N THR A 293 14.02 -43.96 19.70
CA THR A 293 13.67 -43.26 20.95
C THR A 293 14.37 -41.90 21.04
N GLU A 294 15.61 -41.79 20.55
CA GLU A 294 16.35 -40.53 20.50
C GLU A 294 15.69 -39.52 19.55
N LEU A 295 15.30 -39.95 18.34
CA LEU A 295 14.54 -39.11 17.41
C LEU A 295 13.22 -38.63 18.04
N VAL A 296 12.44 -39.54 18.64
CA VAL A 296 11.17 -39.20 19.31
C VAL A 296 11.39 -38.15 20.40
N ARG A 297 12.42 -38.31 21.22
CA ARG A 297 12.78 -37.34 22.28
C ARG A 297 13.16 -35.97 21.75
N MET A 298 13.63 -35.86 20.51
CA MET A 298 13.97 -34.59 19.86
C MET A 298 12.76 -33.95 19.17
N VAL A 299 11.90 -34.75 18.54
CA VAL A 299 10.73 -34.26 17.80
C VAL A 299 9.59 -33.84 18.74
N GLN A 300 9.31 -34.63 19.78
CA GLN A 300 8.15 -34.40 20.65
C GLN A 300 8.16 -33.03 21.36
N PRO A 301 9.31 -32.52 21.88
CA PRO A 301 9.37 -31.16 22.41
C PRO A 301 9.06 -30.08 21.36
N GLN A 302 9.45 -30.28 20.10
CA GLN A 302 9.17 -29.32 19.02
C GLN A 302 7.67 -29.25 18.71
N LEU A 303 6.98 -30.40 18.72
CA LEU A 303 5.53 -30.44 18.58
C LEU A 303 4.82 -29.79 19.76
N ALA A 304 5.34 -29.97 20.98
CA ALA A 304 4.82 -29.31 22.17
C ALA A 304 4.92 -27.77 22.08
N LEU A 305 6.01 -27.24 21.50
CA LEU A 305 6.16 -25.80 21.25
C LEU A 305 5.10 -25.27 20.26
N LEU A 306 4.83 -25.99 19.17
CA LEU A 306 3.76 -25.60 18.24
C LEU A 306 2.39 -25.62 18.92
N ARG A 307 2.14 -26.64 19.75
CA ARG A 307 0.90 -26.75 20.52
C ARG A 307 0.73 -25.59 21.50
N SER A 308 1.79 -25.18 22.19
CA SER A 308 1.73 -24.00 23.09
C SER A 308 1.46 -22.71 22.33
N ASP A 309 1.89 -22.62 21.07
CA ASP A 309 1.61 -21.47 20.21
C ASP A 309 0.21 -21.52 19.57
N GLY A 310 -0.56 -22.59 19.81
CA GLY A 310 -1.94 -22.76 19.36
C GLY A 310 -2.10 -23.59 18.09
N LEU A 311 -1.04 -24.23 17.58
CA LEU A 311 -1.08 -25.11 16.42
C LEU A 311 -0.88 -26.56 16.85
N ASN A 312 -1.96 -27.35 16.84
CA ASN A 312 -1.87 -28.79 17.12
C ASN A 312 -1.77 -29.59 15.81
N VAL A 313 -0.59 -30.14 15.54
CA VAL A 313 -0.30 -30.99 14.38
C VAL A 313 0.17 -32.39 14.80
N ASP A 314 0.00 -32.78 16.06
CA ASP A 314 0.48 -34.07 16.57
C ASP A 314 -0.10 -35.25 15.76
N TYR A 315 -1.34 -35.11 15.33
CA TYR A 315 -2.05 -36.14 14.57
C TYR A 315 -1.33 -36.52 13.27
N LEU A 316 -0.62 -35.57 12.64
CA LEU A 316 0.16 -35.81 11.42
C LEU A 316 1.38 -36.71 11.67
N PHE A 317 1.90 -36.72 12.90
CA PHE A 317 3.11 -37.45 13.28
C PHE A 317 2.82 -38.79 13.97
N SER A 318 1.56 -39.06 14.30
CA SER A 318 1.15 -40.19 15.15
C SER A 318 1.65 -41.54 14.62
N ASP A 319 1.62 -41.74 13.31
CA ASP A 319 2.05 -42.97 12.64
C ASP A 319 3.56 -43.26 12.75
N ILE A 320 4.40 -42.23 12.85
CA ILE A 320 5.86 -42.36 12.98
C ILE A 320 6.37 -42.13 14.41
N MET A 321 5.56 -41.55 15.30
CA MET A 321 5.94 -41.25 16.68
C MET A 321 5.47 -42.30 17.70
N GLU A 322 4.53 -43.17 17.32
CA GLU A 322 3.98 -44.22 18.18
C GLU A 322 4.27 -45.64 17.64
N CYS A 323 5.44 -45.81 16.99
CA CYS A 323 5.79 -47.09 16.36
C CYS A 323 6.11 -48.18 17.39
N GLN A 324 5.62 -49.39 17.12
CA GLN A 324 6.06 -50.60 17.81
C GLN A 324 7.39 -51.12 17.24
N PRO A 325 8.21 -51.87 18.00
CA PRO A 325 9.41 -52.52 17.48
C PRO A 325 9.07 -53.43 16.28
N ALA A 326 9.91 -53.41 15.25
CA ALA A 326 9.79 -54.22 14.03
C ALA A 326 10.03 -55.70 14.30
#